data_AF-A0A1Q9CAG7-F1
#
_entry.id   AF-A0A1Q9CAG7-F1
#
_cell.length_a   1.000
_cell.length_b   1.000
_cell.length_c   1.000
_cell.angle_alpha   90.00
_cell.angle_beta   90.00
_cell.angle_gamma   90.00
#
_symmetry.space_group_name_H-M   'P 1'
#
loop_
_entity.id
_entity.type
_entity.pdbx_description
1 polymer ?
#
loop_
_entity_poly.entity_id
_entity_poly.type
_entity_poly.pdbx_seq_one_letter_code
_entity_poly.pdbx_strand_id
1 'polypeptide(L)'
;MSSKPSMAIKANPKGGKFFPVCAEDGGVAVWQCDWIRILWHPTAYNGEDARRLPLCLEPKEAAAAELAGFEKALVAQLASRSMADPKLFGRMLTMQDTEGRFVSCLKTSTRGNSFIKLKVCLDQVRLWDAQGQPLPEMGDLTNRECNLDDERPVWPAGGGDGSHAEGGGTPAVPLLICPGGNKNLQEGQIEGATSSRSAGASTRGSSSSPDLVESQRAEQVPLPAAVREARRRFPRRGEADVSLVISHAKRLQINDRENRRLAPADALVVQYEARGAVPTNAPQTVWPGLRLIGAGGKVQKGTFLTVEAVEGDLVRLESGQSFAGQELLKHTRLCSAITYASVQGLTLRGRVWLYDVESPHFSIKHLYMGCSRATNSELLSVL
;
A
#
# COMPACT_ATOMS: atom_id res chain seq x y z
N MET A 1 5.91 -24.07 15.00
CA MET A 1 5.39 -23.67 16.34
C MET A 1 5.93 -22.28 16.63
N SER A 2 5.13 -21.22 16.41
CA SER A 2 5.58 -19.86 16.72
C SER A 2 5.65 -19.67 18.24
N SER A 3 6.80 -19.25 18.76
CA SER A 3 6.92 -18.73 20.13
C SER A 3 5.93 -17.57 20.32
N LYS A 4 5.40 -17.38 21.54
CA LYS A 4 4.51 -16.25 21.82
C LYS A 4 5.22 -14.93 21.47
N PRO A 5 4.57 -13.97 20.80
CA PRO A 5 5.21 -12.71 20.46
C PRO A 5 5.49 -11.89 21.72
N SER A 6 6.63 -11.21 21.75
CA SER A 6 6.95 -10.16 22.71
C SER A 6 7.27 -8.87 21.95
N MET A 7 6.91 -7.71 22.50
CA MET A 7 7.26 -6.41 21.90
C MET A 7 8.24 -5.65 22.81
N ALA A 8 9.46 -5.41 22.36
CA ALA A 8 10.43 -4.57 23.07
C ALA A 8 10.49 -3.17 22.42
N ILE A 9 10.61 -2.10 23.21
CA ILE A 9 10.80 -0.75 22.64
C ILE A 9 12.23 -0.64 22.11
N LYS A 10 12.40 -0.25 20.85
CA LYS A 10 13.69 0.17 20.30
C LYS A 10 13.60 1.61 19.80
N ALA A 11 14.67 2.36 20.00
CA ALA A 11 14.85 3.67 19.40
C ALA A 11 15.71 3.52 18.14
N ASN A 12 15.32 4.18 17.05
CA ASN A 12 16.17 4.28 15.88
C ASN A 12 17.25 5.36 16.09
N PRO A 13 18.31 5.39 15.27
CA PRO A 13 19.38 6.39 15.38
C PRO A 13 18.90 7.85 15.25
N LYS A 14 17.68 8.07 14.74
CA LYS A 14 17.04 9.38 14.57
C LYS A 14 16.08 9.72 15.71
N GLY A 15 16.10 8.96 16.82
CA GLY A 15 15.28 9.19 18.01
C GLY A 15 13.81 8.75 17.89
N GLY A 16 13.41 8.14 16.77
CA GLY A 16 12.08 7.56 16.60
C GLY A 16 11.95 6.26 17.38
N LYS A 17 10.93 6.16 18.24
CA LYS A 17 10.61 4.93 18.98
C LYS A 17 9.76 4.00 18.12
N PHE A 18 10.08 2.71 18.12
CA PHE A 18 9.33 1.68 17.43
C PHE A 18 9.30 0.39 18.27
N PHE A 19 8.38 -0.52 17.94
CA PHE A 19 8.16 -1.75 18.69
C PHE A 19 8.36 -2.96 17.77
N PRO A 20 9.60 -3.46 17.60
CA PRO A 20 9.82 -4.74 16.93
C PRO A 20 9.09 -5.86 17.67
N VAL A 21 8.57 -6.82 16.91
CA VAL A 21 8.19 -8.11 17.47
C VAL A 21 9.44 -8.96 17.62
N CYS A 22 9.62 -9.48 18.82
CA CYS A 22 10.70 -10.35 19.25
C CYS A 22 10.11 -11.67 19.77
N ALA A 23 10.92 -12.72 19.77
CA ALA A 23 10.61 -13.92 20.53
C ALA A 23 10.63 -13.61 22.05
N GLU A 24 10.05 -14.49 22.88
CA GLU A 24 9.99 -14.29 24.34
C GLU A 24 11.37 -14.14 24.98
N ASP A 25 12.39 -14.79 24.41
CA ASP A 25 13.79 -14.72 24.83
C ASP A 25 14.52 -13.43 24.37
N GLY A 26 13.81 -12.52 23.68
CA GLY A 26 14.38 -11.30 23.10
C GLY A 26 15.05 -11.53 21.73
N GLY A 27 15.02 -12.75 21.21
CA GLY A 27 15.49 -13.13 19.89
C GLY A 27 14.60 -12.64 18.75
N VAL A 28 14.94 -13.05 17.52
CA VAL A 28 14.15 -12.73 16.33
C VAL A 28 12.85 -13.54 16.37
N ALA A 29 11.71 -12.86 16.19
CA ALA A 29 10.44 -13.54 16.03
C ALA A 29 10.41 -14.23 14.66
N VAL A 30 10.42 -15.57 14.65
CA VAL A 30 10.31 -16.35 13.43
C VAL A 30 8.88 -16.86 13.31
N TRP A 31 8.26 -16.64 12.14
CA TRP A 31 6.99 -17.26 11.80
C TRP A 31 7.23 -18.39 10.81
N GLN A 32 6.76 -19.58 11.18
CA GLN A 32 6.81 -20.78 10.36
C GLN A 32 5.40 -21.29 10.19
N CYS A 33 5.03 -21.64 8.96
CA CYS A 33 3.74 -22.23 8.66
C CYS A 33 3.90 -23.43 7.73
N ASP A 34 2.91 -24.32 7.77
CA ASP A 34 2.80 -25.39 6.78
C ASP A 34 2.57 -24.81 5.37
N TRP A 35 2.69 -25.68 4.35
CA TRP A 35 2.52 -25.34 2.95
C TRP A 35 1.39 -24.33 2.67
N ILE A 36 1.79 -23.16 2.19
CA ILE A 36 0.94 -22.01 1.92
C ILE A 36 0.93 -21.70 0.42
N ARG A 37 -0.23 -21.31 -0.12
CA ARG A 37 -0.38 -21.07 -1.56
C ARG A 37 0.03 -19.64 -1.91
N ILE A 38 0.88 -19.50 -2.92
CA ILE A 38 1.22 -18.22 -3.53
C ILE A 38 0.09 -17.85 -4.49
N LEU A 39 -0.58 -16.74 -4.23
CA LEU A 39 -1.72 -16.32 -5.05
C LEU A 39 -1.26 -15.86 -6.43
N TRP A 40 -0.26 -14.98 -6.46
CA TRP A 40 0.20 -14.31 -7.68
C TRP A 40 1.72 -14.30 -7.73
N HIS A 41 2.29 -14.38 -8.93
CA HIS A 41 3.70 -14.11 -9.12
C HIS A 41 4.08 -12.71 -8.58
N PRO A 42 5.11 -12.58 -7.74
CA PRO A 42 5.58 -11.30 -7.25
C PRO A 42 5.95 -10.38 -8.41
N THR A 43 5.28 -9.23 -8.54
CA THR A 43 5.53 -8.29 -9.63
C THR A 43 5.85 -6.90 -9.09
N ALA A 44 6.78 -6.24 -9.77
CA ALA A 44 7.19 -4.89 -9.44
C ALA A 44 6.10 -3.89 -9.81
N TYR A 45 5.49 -3.28 -8.79
CA TYR A 45 4.52 -2.20 -9.03
C TYR A 45 5.21 -0.92 -9.53
N ASN A 46 6.47 -0.67 -9.15
CA ASN A 46 7.19 0.60 -9.33
C ASN A 46 8.26 0.61 -10.46
N GLY A 47 8.31 -0.40 -11.33
CA GLY A 47 9.30 -0.50 -12.43
C GLY A 47 10.09 -1.81 -12.39
N GLU A 48 10.63 -2.25 -13.52
CA GLU A 48 11.27 -3.58 -13.67
C GLU A 48 12.45 -3.80 -12.72
N ASP A 49 13.13 -2.72 -12.30
CA ASP A 49 14.27 -2.77 -11.37
C ASP A 49 13.89 -2.83 -9.88
N ALA A 50 12.60 -2.94 -9.54
CA ALA A 50 12.17 -2.94 -8.14
C ALA A 50 12.61 -4.23 -7.43
N ARG A 51 13.68 -4.12 -6.63
CA ARG A 51 14.24 -5.24 -5.86
C ARG A 51 13.34 -5.75 -4.74
N ARG A 52 12.39 -4.93 -4.26
CA ARG A 52 11.47 -5.27 -3.17
C ARG A 52 10.06 -5.51 -3.70
N LEU A 53 9.62 -6.77 -3.67
CA LEU A 53 8.37 -7.22 -4.26
C LEU A 53 7.35 -7.68 -3.22
N PRO A 54 6.05 -7.51 -3.49
CA PRO A 54 5.00 -8.10 -2.70
C PRO A 54 4.83 -9.59 -3.02
N LEU A 55 4.86 -10.45 -2.00
CA LEU A 55 4.46 -11.85 -2.08
C LEU A 55 3.08 -12.00 -1.41
N CYS A 56 2.07 -12.38 -2.19
CA CYS A 56 0.71 -12.59 -1.69
C CYS A 56 0.48 -14.08 -1.43
N LEU A 57 0.17 -14.42 -0.19
CA LEU A 57 -0.01 -15.80 0.26
C LEU A 57 -1.45 -16.00 0.73
N GLU A 58 -2.04 -17.13 0.39
CA GLU A 58 -3.34 -17.54 0.90
C GLU A 58 -3.15 -18.54 2.05
N PRO A 59 -3.27 -18.09 3.31
CA PRO A 59 -3.15 -18.97 4.45
C PRO A 59 -4.34 -19.94 4.49
N LYS A 60 -4.05 -21.21 4.80
CA LYS A 60 -5.07 -22.17 5.20
C LYS A 60 -5.70 -21.75 6.53
N GLU A 61 -6.86 -22.29 6.84
CA GLU A 61 -7.62 -21.94 8.05
C GLU A 61 -6.78 -22.01 9.33
N ALA A 62 -5.97 -23.06 9.51
CA ALA A 62 -5.08 -23.20 10.66
C ALA A 62 -4.03 -22.07 10.76
N ALA A 63 -3.37 -21.72 9.65
CA ALA A 63 -2.39 -20.64 9.61
C ALA A 63 -3.04 -19.26 9.81
N ALA A 64 -4.25 -19.07 9.28
CA ALA A 64 -5.02 -17.85 9.52
C ALA A 64 -5.44 -17.72 10.99
N ALA A 65 -5.86 -18.82 11.62
CA ALA A 65 -6.19 -18.84 13.04
C ALA A 65 -4.97 -18.56 13.94
N GLU A 66 -3.80 -19.12 13.60
CA GLU A 66 -2.54 -18.83 14.31
C GLU A 66 -2.18 -17.35 14.23
N LEU A 67 -2.24 -16.76 13.04
CA LEU A 67 -1.96 -15.33 12.83
C LEU A 67 -2.97 -14.43 13.55
N ALA A 68 -4.26 -14.78 13.52
CA ALA A 68 -5.28 -14.04 14.27
C ALA A 68 -5.01 -14.09 15.78
N GLY A 69 -4.60 -15.25 16.30
CA GLY A 69 -4.18 -15.40 17.70
C GLY A 69 -2.95 -14.55 18.05
N PHE A 70 -1.97 -14.53 17.14
CA PHE A 70 -0.76 -13.71 17.26
C PHE A 70 -1.09 -12.21 17.30
N GLU A 71 -1.94 -11.73 16.40
CA GLU A 71 -2.39 -10.32 16.37
C GLU A 71 -3.12 -9.93 17.64
N LYS A 72 -4.02 -10.79 18.12
CA LYS A 72 -4.74 -10.56 19.39
C LYS A 72 -3.78 -10.41 20.57
N ALA A 73 -2.71 -11.22 20.62
CA ALA A 73 -1.68 -11.10 21.63
C ALA A 73 -0.89 -9.78 21.53
N LEU A 74 -0.57 -9.33 20.31
CA LEU A 74 0.11 -8.04 20.08
C LEU A 74 -0.75 -6.85 20.52
N VAL A 75 -2.03 -6.85 20.15
CA VAL A 75 -2.98 -5.80 20.53
C VAL A 75 -3.09 -5.71 22.05
N ALA A 76 -3.21 -6.84 22.74
CA ALA A 76 -3.28 -6.88 24.20
C ALA A 76 -2.02 -6.28 24.85
N GLN A 77 -0.83 -6.61 24.32
CA GLN A 77 0.43 -6.05 24.79
C GLN A 77 0.53 -4.54 24.53
N LEU A 78 0.10 -4.07 23.36
CA LEU A 78 0.10 -2.66 22.99
C LEU A 78 -0.83 -1.84 23.89
N ALA A 79 -2.05 -2.32 24.14
CA ALA A 79 -3.00 -1.68 25.03
C ALA A 79 -2.45 -1.62 26.46
N SER A 80 -1.95 -2.74 26.98
CA SER A 80 -1.33 -2.80 28.32
C SER A 80 -0.17 -1.82 28.46
N ARG A 81 0.72 -1.73 27.47
CA ARG A 81 1.85 -0.79 27.47
C ARG A 81 1.40 0.66 27.37
N SER A 82 0.38 0.96 26.57
CA SER A 82 -0.19 2.30 26.47
C SER A 82 -0.81 2.76 27.80
N MET A 83 -1.40 1.85 28.56
CA MET A 83 -1.94 2.13 29.89
C MET A 83 -0.83 2.38 30.92
N ALA A 84 0.28 1.65 30.83
CA ALA A 84 1.43 1.81 31.72
C ALA A 84 2.25 3.08 31.44
N ASP A 85 2.40 3.49 30.18
CA ASP A 85 3.07 4.74 29.80
C ASP A 85 2.29 5.48 28.69
N PRO A 86 1.40 6.42 29.07
CA PRO A 86 0.60 7.21 28.14
C PRO A 86 1.45 8.08 27.19
N LYS A 87 2.72 8.37 27.53
CA LYS A 87 3.60 9.17 26.68
C LYS A 87 4.07 8.40 25.45
N LEU A 88 3.95 7.07 25.43
CA LEU A 88 4.34 6.23 24.27
C LEU A 88 3.53 6.56 23.03
N PHE A 89 2.22 6.77 23.18
CA PHE A 89 1.31 7.05 22.07
C PHE A 89 0.71 8.47 22.15
N GLY A 90 1.21 9.30 23.08
CA GLY A 90 0.70 10.65 23.35
C GLY A 90 -0.70 10.68 23.96
N ARG A 91 -1.28 9.52 24.28
CA ARG A 91 -2.57 9.33 24.93
C ARG A 91 -2.68 7.90 25.46
N MET A 92 -3.60 7.67 26.39
CA MET A 92 -4.00 6.32 26.79
C MET A 92 -4.84 5.67 25.70
N LEU A 93 -4.51 4.43 25.35
CA LEU A 93 -5.28 3.60 24.42
C LEU A 93 -5.90 2.45 25.21
N THR A 94 -7.23 2.34 25.14
CA THR A 94 -7.94 1.14 25.61
C THR A 94 -7.67 -0.05 24.68
N MET A 95 -8.09 -1.25 25.08
CA MET A 95 -8.06 -2.42 24.20
C MET A 95 -8.82 -2.16 22.90
N GLN A 96 -10.02 -1.57 23.01
CA GLN A 96 -10.87 -1.23 21.86
C GLN A 96 -10.24 -0.16 20.96
N ASP A 97 -9.61 0.87 21.54
CA ASP A 97 -8.85 1.87 20.77
C ASP A 97 -7.70 1.24 19.99
N THR A 98 -7.03 0.28 20.62
CA THR A 98 -5.87 -0.40 20.04
C THR A 98 -6.32 -1.32 18.91
N GLU A 99 -7.37 -2.12 19.11
CA GLU A 99 -8.01 -2.96 18.09
C GLU A 99 -8.45 -2.14 16.88
N GLY A 100 -9.17 -1.03 17.09
CA GLY A 100 -9.68 -0.19 16.00
C GLY A 100 -8.59 0.50 15.18
N ARG A 101 -7.36 0.58 15.69
CA ARG A 101 -6.19 1.15 15.02
C ARG A 101 -5.23 0.10 14.46
N PHE A 102 -5.36 -1.13 14.92
CA PHE A 102 -4.48 -2.22 14.52
C PHE A 102 -4.81 -2.65 13.08
N VAL A 103 -3.79 -2.70 12.24
CA VAL A 103 -3.94 -3.14 10.85
C VAL A 103 -3.54 -4.61 10.77
N SER A 104 -4.53 -5.48 10.58
CA SER A 104 -4.31 -6.91 10.43
C SER A 104 -3.41 -7.22 9.22
N CYS A 105 -2.52 -8.19 9.38
CA CYS A 105 -1.75 -8.81 8.32
C CYS A 105 -2.61 -9.74 7.47
N LEU A 106 -3.71 -10.27 8.03
CA LEU A 106 -4.75 -10.99 7.31
C LEU A 106 -5.68 -9.99 6.62
N LYS A 107 -5.65 -10.01 5.30
CA LYS A 107 -6.46 -9.13 4.45
C LYS A 107 -7.55 -9.93 3.79
N THR A 108 -8.75 -9.38 3.76
CA THR A 108 -9.85 -9.96 2.98
C THR A 108 -9.90 -9.30 1.61
N SER A 109 -9.89 -10.13 0.57
CA SER A 109 -10.11 -9.67 -0.80
C SER A 109 -11.59 -9.28 -1.01
N THR A 110 -11.89 -8.56 -2.08
CA THR A 110 -13.29 -8.23 -2.45
C THR A 110 -14.14 -9.46 -2.76
N ARG A 111 -13.51 -10.62 -2.99
CA ARG A 111 -14.18 -11.90 -3.23
C ARG A 111 -14.32 -12.75 -1.96
N GLY A 112 -13.96 -12.22 -0.79
CA GLY A 112 -14.08 -12.91 0.50
C GLY A 112 -12.87 -13.76 0.89
N ASN A 113 -11.90 -14.00 0.00
CA ASN A 113 -10.72 -14.81 0.33
C ASN A 113 -9.74 -14.03 1.21
N SER A 114 -9.22 -14.68 2.25
CA SER A 114 -8.18 -14.16 3.13
C SER A 114 -6.79 -14.35 2.52
N PHE A 115 -5.92 -13.34 2.64
CA PHE A 115 -4.55 -13.40 2.16
C PHE A 115 -3.60 -12.57 3.03
N ILE A 116 -2.34 -12.93 3.03
CA ILE A 116 -1.25 -12.20 3.67
C ILE A 116 -0.39 -11.59 2.58
N LYS A 117 0.15 -10.39 2.84
CA LYS A 117 1.06 -9.72 1.91
C LYS A 117 2.41 -9.48 2.58
N LEU A 118 3.41 -10.26 2.18
CA LEU A 118 4.79 -10.10 2.61
C LEU A 118 5.55 -9.18 1.64
N LYS A 119 6.56 -8.46 2.15
CA LYS A 119 7.48 -7.68 1.30
C LYS A 119 8.85 -8.35 1.28
N VAL A 120 9.16 -9.02 0.20
CA VAL A 120 10.41 -9.76 -0.01
C VAL A 120 11.40 -8.93 -0.83
N CYS A 121 12.69 -9.12 -0.61
CA CYS A 121 13.75 -8.53 -1.45
C CYS A 121 14.32 -9.64 -2.32
N LEU A 122 14.14 -9.59 -3.64
CA LEU A 122 14.47 -10.71 -4.52
C LEU A 122 15.93 -11.15 -4.42
N ASP A 123 16.86 -10.19 -4.32
CA ASP A 123 18.31 -10.47 -4.18
C ASP A 123 18.67 -11.23 -2.89
N GLN A 124 17.76 -11.28 -1.92
CA GLN A 124 17.94 -11.93 -0.62
C GLN A 124 17.03 -13.13 -0.42
N VAL A 125 16.16 -13.43 -1.39
CA VAL A 125 15.33 -14.63 -1.34
C VAL A 125 16.17 -15.78 -1.89
N ARG A 126 16.26 -16.85 -1.11
CA ARG A 126 16.83 -18.11 -1.57
C ARG A 126 15.70 -19.06 -1.86
N LEU A 127 15.77 -19.75 -2.99
CA LEU A 127 14.74 -20.66 -3.45
C LEU A 127 15.29 -22.08 -3.43
N TRP A 128 14.49 -23.04 -2.98
CA TRP A 128 14.81 -24.45 -3.09
C TRP A 128 13.64 -25.20 -3.71
N ASP A 129 13.92 -26.30 -4.41
CA ASP A 129 12.90 -27.23 -4.87
C ASP A 129 12.43 -28.18 -3.76
N ALA A 130 11.47 -29.06 -4.06
CA ALA A 130 10.95 -30.03 -3.09
C ALA A 130 12.01 -31.01 -2.57
N GLN A 131 13.13 -31.17 -3.29
CA GLN A 131 14.26 -32.03 -2.94
C GLN A 131 15.34 -31.28 -2.14
N GLY A 132 15.08 -30.02 -1.78
CA GLY A 132 16.00 -29.18 -1.03
C GLY A 132 17.21 -28.72 -1.85
N GLN A 133 17.13 -28.75 -3.19
CA GLN A 133 18.17 -28.23 -4.07
C GLN A 133 17.89 -26.76 -4.41
N PRO A 134 18.92 -25.90 -4.42
CA PRO A 134 18.74 -24.48 -4.70
C PRO A 134 18.26 -24.26 -6.14
N LEU A 135 17.20 -23.46 -6.30
CA LEU A 135 16.68 -23.05 -7.60
C LEU A 135 17.42 -21.78 -8.07
N PRO A 136 18.04 -21.80 -9.27
CA PRO A 136 18.80 -20.67 -9.79
C PRO A 136 17.90 -19.51 -10.24
N GLU A 137 16.65 -19.79 -10.61
CA GLU A 137 15.67 -18.81 -11.05
C GLU A 137 14.30 -19.07 -10.42
N MET A 138 13.53 -18.00 -10.21
CA MET A 138 12.24 -18.06 -9.54
C MET A 138 11.14 -18.69 -10.40
N GLY A 139 11.14 -18.43 -11.71
CA GLY A 139 10.04 -18.78 -12.60
C GLY A 139 8.70 -18.18 -12.18
N ASP A 140 7.61 -18.61 -12.83
CA ASP A 140 6.25 -18.24 -12.41
C ASP A 140 5.85 -18.98 -11.12
N LEU A 141 5.48 -18.20 -10.09
CA LEU A 141 5.10 -18.69 -8.76
C LEU A 141 3.59 -18.74 -8.55
N THR A 142 2.81 -18.30 -9.54
CA THR A 142 1.36 -18.23 -9.44
C THR A 142 0.79 -19.61 -9.10
N ASN A 143 -0.04 -19.67 -8.05
CA ASN A 143 -0.69 -20.87 -7.53
C ASN A 143 0.24 -21.99 -7.02
N ARG A 144 1.55 -21.74 -6.84
CA ARG A 144 2.44 -22.73 -6.23
C ARG A 144 2.25 -22.80 -4.72
N GLU A 145 2.45 -23.98 -4.14
CA GLU A 145 2.59 -24.12 -2.68
C GLU A 145 4.06 -23.94 -2.30
N CYS A 146 4.31 -23.20 -1.22
CA CYS A 146 5.63 -23.02 -0.63
C CYS A 146 5.61 -23.25 0.88
N ASN A 147 6.75 -23.64 1.44
CA ASN A 147 7.03 -23.50 2.86
C ASN A 147 7.92 -22.27 3.05
N LEU A 148 7.56 -21.42 4.00
CA LEU A 148 8.20 -20.14 4.24
C LEU A 148 8.78 -20.12 5.63
N ASP A 149 10.08 -19.82 5.69
CA ASP A 149 10.80 -19.65 6.93
C ASP A 149 11.37 -18.22 6.91
N ASP A 150 10.67 -17.31 7.60
CA ASP A 150 11.02 -15.87 7.63
C ASP A 150 11.74 -15.54 8.93
N GLU A 151 13.08 -15.51 8.86
CA GLU A 151 13.97 -15.14 9.97
C GLU A 151 14.07 -13.62 10.18
N ARG A 152 13.03 -12.85 9.85
CA ARG A 152 13.01 -11.38 10.03
C ARG A 152 12.18 -10.96 11.23
N PRO A 153 12.51 -9.82 11.86
CA PRO A 153 11.58 -9.18 12.78
C PRO A 153 10.26 -8.91 12.06
N VAL A 154 9.18 -9.51 12.52
CA VAL A 154 7.83 -9.24 12.01
C VAL A 154 7.43 -7.83 12.46
N TRP A 155 6.97 -7.01 11.52
CA TRP A 155 6.57 -5.63 11.78
C TRP A 155 5.04 -5.52 11.74
N PRO A 156 4.36 -5.12 12.82
CA PRO A 156 2.98 -4.66 12.69
C PRO A 156 3.01 -3.40 11.81
N ALA A 157 2.20 -3.39 10.76
CA ALA A 157 2.07 -2.23 9.88
C ALA A 157 1.43 -1.08 10.66
N GLY A 158 2.26 -0.24 11.29
CA GLY A 158 1.81 1.03 11.84
C GLY A 158 1.27 1.91 10.72
N GLY A 159 0.02 2.36 10.86
CA GLY A 159 -0.55 3.41 10.01
C GLY A 159 0.27 4.68 10.16
N GLY A 160 1.18 4.92 9.23
CA GLY A 160 2.02 6.12 9.21
C GLY A 160 3.38 5.83 8.61
N ASP A 161 3.55 6.29 7.38
CA ASP A 161 4.80 6.51 6.63
C ASP A 161 5.89 5.42 6.66
N GLY A 162 6.40 5.09 5.47
CA GLY A 162 7.59 4.29 5.29
C GLY A 162 8.76 4.84 6.11
N SER A 163 9.01 4.22 7.25
CA SER A 163 10.25 4.41 7.99
C SER A 163 11.30 3.54 7.33
N HIS A 164 12.17 4.22 6.56
CA HIS A 164 13.47 3.72 6.16
C HIS A 164 14.26 3.33 7.42
N ALA A 165 14.57 2.04 7.55
CA ALA A 165 15.77 1.59 8.25
C ALA A 165 16.78 1.20 7.17
N GLU A 166 17.56 2.18 6.73
CA GLU A 166 18.88 1.91 6.17
C GLU A 166 19.82 1.62 7.34
N GLY A 167 20.55 0.50 7.25
CA GLY A 167 21.62 0.17 8.18
C GLY A 167 21.44 -1.20 8.84
N GLY A 168 22.14 -2.20 8.28
CA GLY A 168 22.27 -3.54 8.85
C GLY A 168 22.05 -4.61 7.79
N GLY A 169 23.13 -5.31 7.40
CA GLY A 169 23.06 -6.46 6.49
C GLY A 169 21.93 -7.40 6.93
N THR A 170 20.95 -7.56 6.04
CA THR A 170 19.73 -8.31 6.35
C THR A 170 19.94 -9.77 5.97
N PRO A 171 19.66 -10.74 6.87
CA PRO A 171 19.77 -12.16 6.54
C PRO A 171 18.76 -12.55 5.45
N ALA A 172 19.12 -13.56 4.67
CA ALA A 172 18.33 -14.09 3.56
C ALA A 172 17.03 -14.75 4.07
N VAL A 173 15.95 -14.69 3.28
CA VAL A 173 14.71 -15.43 3.61
C VAL A 173 14.71 -16.74 2.84
N PRO A 174 14.75 -17.89 3.52
CA PRO A 174 14.63 -19.14 2.83
C PRO A 174 13.19 -19.46 2.38
N LEU A 175 12.99 -19.76 1.09
CA LEU A 175 11.70 -20.16 0.52
C LEU A 175 11.83 -21.50 -0.21
N LEU A 176 11.13 -22.52 0.29
CA LEU A 176 11.04 -23.83 -0.36
C LEU A 176 9.81 -23.85 -1.27
N ILE A 177 9.99 -24.10 -2.57
CA ILE A 177 8.93 -24.11 -3.59
C ILE A 177 8.82 -25.51 -4.20
N CYS A 178 7.63 -26.11 -4.14
CA CYS A 178 7.36 -27.36 -4.85
C CYS A 178 7.16 -27.10 -6.36
N PRO A 179 7.82 -27.85 -7.26
CA PRO A 179 7.48 -27.84 -8.68
C PRO A 179 6.24 -28.70 -8.93
N GLY A 180 5.12 -28.05 -9.29
CA GLY A 180 4.04 -28.66 -10.07
C GLY A 180 2.92 -29.36 -9.29
N GLY A 181 1.70 -28.83 -9.42
CA GLY A 181 0.48 -29.49 -8.99
C GLY A 181 -0.74 -28.57 -9.06
N ASN A 182 -1.24 -28.34 -10.28
CA ASN A 182 -2.58 -27.79 -10.48
C ASN A 182 -3.56 -28.84 -9.94
N LYS A 183 -3.96 -28.75 -8.65
CA LYS A 183 -4.81 -29.75 -7.98
C LYS A 183 -6.26 -29.62 -8.46
N ASN A 184 -6.55 -30.16 -9.63
CA ASN A 184 -7.74 -30.99 -9.81
C ASN A 184 -7.26 -32.42 -9.56
N LEU A 185 -7.36 -32.92 -8.33
CA LEU A 185 -7.37 -34.36 -8.04
C LEU A 185 -7.87 -34.59 -6.62
N GLN A 186 -8.75 -35.58 -6.55
CA GLN A 186 -9.66 -35.96 -5.50
C GLN A 186 -8.94 -36.38 -4.21
N GLU A 187 -9.69 -36.30 -3.12
CA GLU A 187 -9.42 -36.95 -1.84
C GLU A 187 -9.11 -38.45 -2.02
N GLY A 188 -8.09 -38.91 -1.27
CA GLY A 188 -7.99 -40.29 -0.81
C GLY A 188 -7.09 -41.21 -1.65
N GLN A 189 -5.92 -41.56 -1.09
CA GLN A 189 -5.53 -42.96 -0.82
C GLN A 189 -4.09 -43.03 -0.26
N ILE A 190 -3.96 -43.42 1.01
CA ILE A 190 -2.90 -44.32 1.50
C ILE A 190 -3.62 -45.40 2.33
N GLU A 191 -3.12 -46.62 2.20
CA GLU A 191 -3.78 -47.93 2.27
C GLU A 191 -4.29 -48.42 3.63
N GLY A 192 -5.21 -49.40 3.61
CA GLY A 192 -5.59 -50.18 4.79
C GLY A 192 -6.77 -51.15 4.68
N ALA A 193 -6.65 -52.18 3.81
CA ALA A 193 -7.19 -53.55 3.98
C ALA A 193 -8.71 -53.88 3.96
N THR A 194 -9.02 -54.85 3.09
CA THR A 194 -10.05 -55.92 3.12
C THR A 194 -11.45 -55.76 2.51
N SER A 195 -11.79 -56.81 1.74
CA SER A 195 -13.12 -57.42 1.52
C SER A 195 -14.00 -56.94 0.34
N SER A 196 -13.85 -57.68 -0.77
CA SER A 196 -14.89 -58.20 -1.70
C SER A 196 -16.31 -57.62 -1.68
N ARG A 197 -16.81 -57.18 -2.84
CA ARG A 197 -17.84 -57.87 -3.65
C ARG A 197 -18.25 -57.04 -4.88
N SER A 198 -18.80 -57.76 -5.84
CA SER A 198 -19.03 -57.50 -7.25
C SER A 198 -20.26 -56.63 -7.61
N ALA A 199 -20.20 -56.15 -8.86
CA ALA A 199 -21.28 -55.96 -9.84
C ALA A 199 -22.06 -54.63 -9.85
N GLY A 200 -22.19 -54.06 -11.07
CA GLY A 200 -23.20 -53.03 -11.39
C GLY A 200 -22.78 -52.07 -12.50
N ALA A 201 -22.99 -52.47 -13.75
CA ALA A 201 -22.89 -51.62 -14.93
C ALA A 201 -23.93 -50.48 -14.93
N SER A 202 -23.60 -49.30 -15.46
CA SER A 202 -24.52 -48.53 -16.31
C SER A 202 -23.82 -47.36 -17.02
N THR A 203 -24.04 -47.33 -18.33
CA THR A 203 -23.70 -46.34 -19.36
C THR A 203 -24.36 -44.97 -19.21
N ARG A 204 -23.72 -43.94 -19.79
CA ARG A 204 -24.23 -42.69 -20.45
C ARG A 204 -23.30 -41.54 -20.03
N GLY A 205 -22.82 -40.63 -20.87
CA GLY A 205 -23.00 -40.34 -22.29
C GLY A 205 -22.13 -39.11 -22.58
N SER A 206 -21.49 -39.11 -23.73
CA SER A 206 -20.64 -38.06 -24.27
C SER A 206 -21.42 -36.79 -24.63
N SER A 207 -20.91 -35.62 -24.25
CA SER A 207 -21.01 -34.41 -25.08
C SER A 207 -19.78 -33.52 -24.84
N SER A 208 -18.82 -33.64 -25.75
CA SER A 208 -17.69 -32.75 -25.92
C SER A 208 -18.14 -31.37 -26.39
N SER A 209 -17.66 -30.32 -25.74
CA SER A 209 -17.66 -28.96 -26.27
C SER A 209 -16.25 -28.38 -26.07
N PRO A 210 -15.46 -28.21 -27.14
CA PRO A 210 -14.09 -27.73 -27.05
C PRO A 210 -14.08 -26.22 -27.27
N ASP A 211 -14.29 -25.40 -26.25
CA ASP A 211 -14.26 -23.92 -26.41
C ASP A 211 -13.91 -23.16 -25.12
N LEU A 212 -12.97 -23.68 -24.30
CA LEU A 212 -12.55 -22.98 -23.07
C LEU A 212 -11.03 -23.04 -22.79
N VAL A 213 -10.19 -23.08 -23.83
CA VAL A 213 -8.73 -22.98 -23.65
C VAL A 213 -8.15 -21.93 -24.60
N GLU A 214 -8.69 -20.70 -24.57
CA GLU A 214 -7.99 -19.55 -25.14
C GLU A 214 -8.48 -18.21 -24.57
N SER A 215 -8.48 -18.04 -23.24
CA SER A 215 -8.58 -16.69 -22.64
C SER A 215 -7.21 -16.03 -22.66
N GLN A 216 -6.93 -15.48 -23.85
CA GLN A 216 -5.95 -14.46 -24.21
C GLN A 216 -5.31 -13.72 -23.01
N ARG A 217 -3.97 -13.74 -22.95
CA ARG A 217 -3.19 -12.65 -22.34
C ARG A 217 -3.66 -11.36 -23.00
N ALA A 218 -4.46 -10.55 -22.30
CA ALA A 218 -4.89 -9.26 -22.82
C ALA A 218 -3.67 -8.47 -23.27
N GLU A 219 -3.54 -8.25 -24.58
CA GLU A 219 -2.47 -7.49 -25.18
C GLU A 219 -2.47 -6.08 -24.56
N GLN A 220 -1.42 -5.73 -23.81
CA GLN A 220 -1.37 -4.44 -23.13
C GLN A 220 -1.29 -3.34 -24.19
N VAL A 221 -2.33 -2.51 -24.29
CA VAL A 221 -2.37 -1.37 -25.22
C VAL A 221 -1.13 -0.50 -24.99
N PRO A 222 -0.31 -0.24 -26.03
CA PRO A 222 0.86 0.61 -25.89
C PRO A 222 0.50 2.00 -25.36
N LEU A 223 1.30 2.55 -24.45
CA LEU A 223 1.05 3.86 -23.83
C LEU A 223 0.70 4.97 -24.84
N PRO A 224 1.42 5.15 -25.97
CA PRO A 224 1.07 6.19 -26.93
C PRO A 224 -0.33 6.01 -27.53
N ALA A 225 -0.77 4.78 -27.78
CA ALA A 225 -2.10 4.50 -28.29
C ALA A 225 -3.17 4.79 -27.23
N ALA A 226 -2.91 4.40 -25.97
CA ALA A 226 -3.81 4.69 -24.86
C ALA A 226 -3.95 6.20 -24.58
N VAL A 227 -2.85 6.96 -24.65
CA VAL A 227 -2.86 8.42 -24.49
C VAL A 227 -3.64 9.09 -25.63
N ARG A 228 -3.43 8.68 -26.88
CA ARG A 228 -4.21 9.21 -28.02
C ARG A 228 -5.70 8.99 -27.83
N GLU A 229 -6.09 7.77 -27.44
CA GLU A 229 -7.49 7.45 -27.19
C GLU A 229 -8.06 8.25 -26.00
N ALA A 230 -7.28 8.39 -24.92
CA ALA A 230 -7.69 9.16 -23.75
C ALA A 230 -7.87 10.65 -24.08
N ARG A 231 -6.97 11.26 -24.88
CA ARG A 231 -7.12 12.63 -25.38
C ARG A 231 -8.39 12.81 -26.22
N ARG A 232 -8.72 11.82 -27.07
CA ARG A 232 -9.94 11.83 -27.88
C ARG A 232 -11.20 11.76 -27.01
N ARG A 233 -11.21 10.91 -26.00
CA ARG A 233 -12.36 10.73 -25.08
C ARG A 233 -12.51 11.87 -24.08
N PHE A 234 -11.40 12.42 -23.61
CA PHE A 234 -11.33 13.40 -22.53
C PHE A 234 -10.61 14.67 -23.02
N PRO A 235 -11.19 15.41 -23.98
CA PRO A 235 -10.59 16.63 -24.49
C PRO A 235 -10.53 17.70 -23.39
N ARG A 236 -9.71 18.74 -23.63
CA ARG A 236 -9.61 19.88 -22.72
C ARG A 236 -10.97 20.56 -22.55
N ARG A 237 -11.40 20.73 -21.30
CA ARG A 237 -12.66 21.35 -20.91
C ARG A 237 -12.48 22.31 -19.74
N GLY A 238 -13.00 23.52 -19.88
CA GLY A 238 -13.03 24.54 -18.82
C GLY A 238 -11.65 24.88 -18.26
N GLU A 239 -11.61 25.21 -16.97
CA GLU A 239 -10.37 25.34 -16.19
C GLU A 239 -10.32 24.25 -15.11
N ALA A 240 -9.13 23.74 -14.82
CA ALA A 240 -8.96 22.68 -13.81
C ALA A 240 -9.17 23.21 -12.38
N ASP A 241 -9.85 22.41 -11.57
CA ASP A 241 -9.82 22.56 -10.11
C ASP A 241 -8.55 21.90 -9.53
N VAL A 242 -8.13 20.77 -10.12
CA VAL A 242 -6.92 20.04 -9.75
C VAL A 242 -6.16 19.55 -10.99
N SER A 243 -4.86 19.83 -11.03
CA SER A 243 -3.95 19.33 -12.06
C SER A 243 -3.09 18.17 -11.53
N LEU A 244 -3.07 17.05 -12.23
CA LEU A 244 -2.16 15.95 -11.95
C LEU A 244 -0.90 16.07 -12.80
N VAL A 245 0.24 16.09 -12.14
CA VAL A 245 1.56 16.30 -12.75
C VAL A 245 2.54 15.22 -12.30
N ILE A 246 3.57 14.98 -13.10
CA ILE A 246 4.61 14.02 -12.74
C ILE A 246 5.63 14.67 -11.80
N SER A 247 6.14 15.85 -12.14
CA SER A 247 7.26 16.45 -11.42
C SER A 247 6.82 17.37 -10.27
N HIS A 248 7.60 17.35 -9.18
CA HIS A 248 7.41 18.29 -8.07
C HIS A 248 7.61 19.75 -8.49
N ALA A 249 8.52 20.01 -9.44
CA ALA A 249 8.77 21.36 -9.97
C ALA A 249 7.52 21.93 -10.66
N LYS A 250 6.89 21.16 -11.56
CA LYS A 250 5.65 21.60 -12.23
C LYS A 250 4.49 21.78 -11.25
N ARG A 251 4.41 20.92 -10.23
CA ARG A 251 3.43 21.07 -9.14
C ARG A 251 3.60 22.42 -8.45
N LEU A 252 4.82 22.77 -8.05
CA LEU A 252 5.11 24.05 -7.39
C LEU A 252 4.78 25.24 -8.31
N GLN A 253 5.14 25.16 -9.59
CA GLN A 253 4.85 26.21 -10.57
C GLN A 253 3.34 26.46 -10.74
N ILE A 254 2.54 25.40 -10.92
CA ILE A 254 1.08 25.55 -11.07
C ILE A 254 0.46 26.06 -9.77
N ASN A 255 0.86 25.49 -8.63
CA ASN A 255 0.34 25.92 -7.33
C ASN A 255 0.63 27.40 -7.06
N ASP A 256 1.87 27.85 -7.29
CA ASP A 256 2.24 29.26 -7.13
C ASP A 256 1.45 30.19 -8.05
N ARG A 257 1.31 29.81 -9.33
CA ARG A 257 0.52 30.56 -10.31
C ARG A 257 -0.94 30.69 -9.89
N GLU A 258 -1.61 29.57 -9.56
CA GLU A 258 -3.03 29.59 -9.16
C GLU A 258 -3.24 30.28 -7.82
N ASN A 259 -2.30 30.11 -6.87
CA ASN A 259 -2.37 30.78 -5.58
C ASN A 259 -2.29 32.30 -5.73
N ARG A 260 -1.36 32.82 -6.53
CA ARG A 260 -1.29 34.27 -6.82
C ARG A 260 -2.51 34.77 -7.60
N ARG A 261 -3.00 33.99 -8.56
CA ARG A 261 -4.16 34.37 -9.39
C ARG A 261 -5.45 34.48 -8.57
N LEU A 262 -5.62 33.61 -7.57
CA LEU A 262 -6.84 33.52 -6.77
C LEU A 262 -6.78 34.30 -5.46
N ALA A 263 -5.60 34.73 -5.03
CA ALA A 263 -5.42 35.45 -3.78
C ALA A 263 -6.16 36.81 -3.81
N PRO A 264 -7.02 37.12 -2.82
CA PRO A 264 -7.54 38.46 -2.64
C PRO A 264 -6.45 39.40 -2.10
N ALA A 265 -6.72 40.71 -2.14
CA ALA A 265 -5.75 41.75 -1.77
C ALA A 265 -5.37 41.73 -0.28
N ASP A 266 -6.25 41.22 0.58
CA ASP A 266 -6.09 41.13 2.04
C ASP A 266 -5.53 39.77 2.51
N ALA A 267 -5.10 38.91 1.58
CA ALA A 267 -4.62 37.59 1.91
C ALA A 267 -3.26 37.60 2.64
N LEU A 268 -3.09 36.68 3.58
CA LEU A 268 -1.89 36.54 4.40
C LEU A 268 -0.78 35.84 3.62
N VAL A 269 0.39 36.49 3.49
CA VAL A 269 1.58 35.84 2.93
C VAL A 269 2.29 35.06 4.03
N VAL A 270 2.28 33.73 3.91
CA VAL A 270 2.89 32.84 4.89
C VAL A 270 4.26 32.40 4.41
N GLN A 271 5.28 32.67 5.23
CA GLN A 271 6.64 32.23 4.96
C GLN A 271 6.80 30.73 5.24
N TYR A 272 7.64 30.07 4.45
CA TYR A 272 7.97 28.66 4.64
C TYR A 272 9.48 28.47 4.74
N GLU A 273 9.93 27.94 5.86
CA GLU A 273 11.30 27.48 6.04
C GLU A 273 11.37 25.99 5.74
N ALA A 274 12.08 25.65 4.66
CA ALA A 274 12.26 24.27 4.25
C ALA A 274 13.02 23.46 5.31
N ARG A 275 12.57 22.23 5.54
CA ARG A 275 13.34 21.23 6.31
C ARG A 275 14.05 20.29 5.34
N GLY A 276 15.39 20.30 5.37
CA GLY A 276 16.23 19.41 4.57
C GLY A 276 16.63 19.96 3.19
N ALA A 277 17.32 19.14 2.40
CA ALA A 277 17.99 19.56 1.16
C ALA A 277 17.04 19.91 0.00
N VAL A 278 15.79 19.41 0.00
CA VAL A 278 14.82 19.66 -1.08
C VAL A 278 13.52 20.23 -0.50
N PRO A 279 13.13 21.47 -0.85
CA PRO A 279 11.87 22.05 -0.41
C PRO A 279 10.68 21.28 -1.00
N THR A 280 9.85 20.69 -0.14
CA THR A 280 8.59 20.04 -0.57
C THR A 280 7.37 20.97 -0.51
N ASN A 281 7.57 22.20 -0.04
CA ASN A 281 6.60 23.28 -0.01
C ASN A 281 7.29 24.61 -0.34
N ALA A 282 6.52 25.68 -0.51
CA ALA A 282 7.02 27.03 -0.78
C ALA A 282 6.21 28.04 0.05
N PRO A 283 6.73 29.28 0.22
CA PRO A 283 5.91 30.39 0.70
C PRO A 283 4.64 30.49 -0.13
N GLN A 284 3.51 30.74 0.52
CA GLN A 284 2.20 30.76 -0.13
C GLN A 284 1.28 31.78 0.54
N THR A 285 0.36 32.32 -0.24
CA THR A 285 -0.65 33.26 0.22
C THR A 285 -1.89 32.49 0.68
N VAL A 286 -2.45 32.86 1.84
CA VAL A 286 -3.53 32.14 2.52
C VAL A 286 -4.70 33.09 2.81
N TRP A 287 -5.92 32.66 2.52
CA TRP A 287 -7.14 33.43 2.73
C TRP A 287 -8.34 32.52 3.04
N PRO A 288 -9.41 33.03 3.66
CA PRO A 288 -10.66 32.29 3.84
C PRO A 288 -11.22 31.75 2.52
N GLY A 289 -11.59 30.47 2.47
CA GLY A 289 -12.03 29.77 1.27
C GLY A 289 -10.91 29.08 0.48
N LEU A 290 -9.63 29.31 0.80
CA LEU A 290 -8.53 28.58 0.17
C LEU A 290 -8.62 27.09 0.52
N ARG A 291 -8.63 26.23 -0.51
CA ARG A 291 -8.52 24.78 -0.34
C ARG A 291 -7.06 24.36 -0.25
N LEU A 292 -6.80 23.50 0.73
CA LEU A 292 -5.50 22.90 1.03
C LEU A 292 -5.62 21.37 1.05
N ILE A 293 -4.49 20.69 0.96
CA ILE A 293 -4.38 19.25 1.18
C ILE A 293 -3.40 18.94 2.30
N GLY A 294 -3.76 18.01 3.17
CA GLY A 294 -2.93 17.54 4.26
C GLY A 294 -1.63 16.90 3.78
N ALA A 295 -0.54 17.26 4.44
CA ALA A 295 0.82 16.85 4.14
C ALA A 295 1.38 15.83 5.15
N GLY A 296 0.65 15.53 6.23
CA GLY A 296 1.10 14.72 7.36
C GLY A 296 1.32 15.54 8.64
N GLY A 297 1.70 14.87 9.73
CA GLY A 297 1.85 15.50 11.05
C GLY A 297 0.50 15.74 11.72
N LYS A 298 0.18 16.99 12.08
CA LYS A 298 -1.08 17.37 12.75
C LYS A 298 -2.29 17.34 11.82
N VAL A 299 -2.07 17.30 10.51
CA VAL A 299 -3.12 17.16 9.50
C VAL A 299 -2.89 15.87 8.73
N GLN A 300 -3.93 15.03 8.64
CA GLN A 300 -3.85 13.75 7.95
C GLN A 300 -3.50 13.95 6.47
N LYS A 301 -2.52 13.17 5.99
CA LYS A 301 -2.06 13.23 4.60
C LYS A 301 -3.20 12.86 3.65
N GLY A 302 -3.40 13.66 2.61
CA GLY A 302 -4.42 13.41 1.59
C GLY A 302 -5.81 13.95 1.94
N THR A 303 -6.03 14.49 3.14
CA THR A 303 -7.30 15.12 3.51
C THR A 303 -7.38 16.52 2.94
N PHE A 304 -8.46 16.81 2.20
CA PHE A 304 -8.75 18.16 1.72
C PHE A 304 -9.41 18.97 2.83
N LEU A 305 -8.98 20.22 2.99
CA LEU A 305 -9.46 21.15 4.01
C LEU A 305 -9.63 22.54 3.41
N THR A 306 -10.60 23.28 3.88
CA THR A 306 -10.79 24.70 3.55
C THR A 306 -10.32 25.57 4.71
N VAL A 307 -9.64 26.67 4.39
CA VAL A 307 -9.35 27.73 5.36
C VAL A 307 -10.66 28.44 5.68
N GLU A 308 -11.05 28.46 6.94
CA GLU A 308 -12.29 29.08 7.39
C GLU A 308 -12.10 30.55 7.74
N ALA A 309 -11.02 30.88 8.46
CA ALA A 309 -10.71 32.23 8.89
C ALA A 309 -9.19 32.46 8.97
N VAL A 310 -8.79 33.71 8.79
CA VAL A 310 -7.41 34.19 8.98
C VAL A 310 -7.47 35.43 9.87
N GLU A 311 -6.87 35.34 11.06
CA GLU A 311 -6.87 36.37 12.09
C GLU A 311 -5.43 36.70 12.48
N GLY A 312 -4.87 37.76 11.88
CA GLY A 312 -3.43 38.03 11.99
C GLY A 312 -2.61 36.91 11.36
N ASP A 313 -1.75 36.25 12.14
CA ASP A 313 -0.97 35.06 11.70
C ASP A 313 -1.67 33.73 12.05
N LEU A 314 -2.85 33.77 12.68
CA LEU A 314 -3.59 32.55 13.03
C LEU A 314 -4.52 32.16 11.89
N VAL A 315 -4.36 30.93 11.39
CA VAL A 315 -5.21 30.35 10.35
C VAL A 315 -6.08 29.25 10.95
N ARG A 316 -7.40 29.39 10.84
CA ARG A 316 -8.39 28.39 11.25
C ARG A 316 -8.85 27.58 10.04
N LEU A 317 -8.84 26.25 10.18
CA LEU A 317 -9.35 25.33 9.17
C LEU A 317 -10.78 24.91 9.52
N GLU A 318 -11.57 24.54 8.51
CA GLU A 318 -12.95 24.04 8.69
C GLU A 318 -13.06 22.80 9.59
N SER A 319 -11.94 22.10 9.83
CA SER A 319 -11.86 20.99 10.79
C SER A 319 -11.88 21.44 12.26
N GLY A 320 -11.90 22.75 12.53
CA GLY A 320 -11.76 23.34 13.87
C GLY A 320 -10.30 23.46 14.34
N GLN A 321 -9.33 22.96 13.56
CA GLN A 321 -7.91 23.08 13.89
C GLN A 321 -7.41 24.50 13.56
N SER A 322 -6.56 25.05 14.42
CA SER A 322 -5.94 26.37 14.22
C SER A 322 -4.42 26.26 14.28
N PHE A 323 -3.74 27.02 13.42
CA PHE A 323 -2.29 27.02 13.28
C PHE A 323 -1.77 28.43 13.10
N ALA A 324 -0.60 28.73 13.67
CA ALA A 324 0.20 29.86 13.20
C ALA A 324 0.62 29.62 11.74
N GLY A 325 0.77 30.67 10.94
CA GLY A 325 1.01 30.58 9.50
C GLY A 325 2.15 29.62 9.15
N GLN A 326 3.34 29.83 9.70
CA GLN A 326 4.49 28.97 9.40
C GLN A 326 4.27 27.49 9.81
N GLU A 327 3.53 27.23 10.88
CA GLU A 327 3.22 25.87 11.34
C GLU A 327 2.23 25.17 10.39
N LEU A 328 1.26 25.91 9.85
CA LEU A 328 0.28 25.40 8.88
C LEU A 328 0.98 24.74 7.67
N LEU A 329 2.04 25.37 7.16
CA LEU A 329 2.76 24.91 5.97
C LEU A 329 3.63 23.67 6.22
N LYS A 330 3.83 23.27 7.48
CA LYS A 330 4.45 21.98 7.83
C LYS A 330 3.46 20.82 7.70
N HIS A 331 2.16 21.12 7.76
CA HIS A 331 1.09 20.12 7.80
C HIS A 331 0.17 20.15 6.58
N THR A 332 0.28 21.17 5.74
CA THR A 332 -0.59 21.34 4.55
C THR A 332 0.20 21.79 3.34
N ARG A 333 -0.41 21.65 2.16
CA ARG A 333 0.10 22.10 0.86
C ARG A 333 -1.04 22.67 0.02
N LEU A 334 -0.71 23.54 -0.92
CA LEU A 334 -1.61 23.90 -2.02
C LEU A 334 -1.99 22.67 -2.85
N CYS A 335 -3.24 22.64 -3.34
CA CYS A 335 -3.82 21.49 -4.03
C CYS A 335 -4.32 21.77 -5.46
N SER A 336 -4.03 22.95 -6.04
CA SER A 336 -4.32 23.23 -7.45
C SER A 336 -3.55 22.31 -8.40
N ALA A 337 -2.40 21.80 -7.95
CA ALA A 337 -1.66 20.70 -8.57
C ALA A 337 -1.21 19.67 -7.52
N ILE A 338 -1.30 18.39 -7.88
CA ILE A 338 -0.91 17.23 -7.05
C ILE A 338 -0.06 16.29 -7.92
N THR A 339 0.98 15.69 -7.35
CA THR A 339 1.76 14.71 -8.12
C THR A 339 1.01 13.38 -8.24
N TYR A 340 1.21 12.66 -9.34
CA TYR A 340 0.65 11.31 -9.52
C TYR A 340 0.98 10.38 -8.33
N ALA A 341 2.21 10.44 -7.81
CA ALA A 341 2.60 9.65 -6.63
C ALA A 341 1.82 10.00 -5.35
N SER A 342 1.27 11.21 -5.24
CA SER A 342 0.58 11.70 -4.04
C SER A 342 -0.95 11.59 -4.12
N VAL A 343 -1.51 11.37 -5.31
CA VAL A 343 -2.97 11.27 -5.51
C VAL A 343 -3.51 9.85 -5.33
N GLN A 344 -2.64 8.88 -5.06
CA GLN A 344 -3.05 7.49 -4.87
C GLN A 344 -4.07 7.38 -3.73
N GLY A 345 -5.23 6.78 -4.03
CA GLY A 345 -6.31 6.59 -3.06
C GLY A 345 -7.20 7.82 -2.84
N LEU A 346 -6.96 8.95 -3.53
CA LEU A 346 -7.80 10.14 -3.42
C LEU A 346 -8.91 10.13 -4.48
N THR A 347 -10.08 10.67 -4.12
CA THR A 347 -11.11 11.03 -5.09
C THR A 347 -11.13 12.55 -5.20
N LEU A 348 -10.94 13.07 -6.41
CA LEU A 348 -10.87 14.50 -6.68
C LEU A 348 -12.23 15.02 -7.13
N ARG A 349 -12.78 15.95 -6.35
CA ARG A 349 -13.99 16.68 -6.71
C ARG A 349 -13.64 17.85 -7.64
N GLY A 350 -14.48 18.08 -8.64
CA GLY A 350 -14.28 19.12 -9.65
C GLY A 350 -13.55 18.61 -10.89
N ARG A 351 -13.16 19.54 -11.77
CA ARG A 351 -12.43 19.26 -13.01
C ARG A 351 -10.98 18.89 -12.73
N VAL A 352 -10.56 17.78 -13.33
CA VAL A 352 -9.23 17.20 -13.18
C VAL A 352 -8.53 17.18 -14.52
N TRP A 353 -7.34 17.77 -14.59
CA TRP A 353 -6.49 17.72 -15.77
C TRP A 353 -5.29 16.81 -15.54
N LEU A 354 -5.05 15.91 -16.48
CA LEU A 354 -3.86 15.07 -16.53
C LEU A 354 -2.80 15.74 -17.39
N TYR A 355 -1.69 16.16 -16.79
CA TYR A 355 -0.53 16.71 -17.50
C TYR A 355 0.55 15.65 -17.66
N ASP A 356 1.57 16.01 -18.45
CA ASP A 356 2.83 15.27 -18.59
C ASP A 356 2.66 13.89 -19.22
N VAL A 357 1.60 13.67 -20.01
CA VAL A 357 1.36 12.37 -20.67
C VAL A 357 2.42 11.99 -21.72
N GLU A 358 3.25 12.97 -22.11
CA GLU A 358 4.40 12.81 -23.01
C GLU A 358 5.74 12.71 -22.25
N SER A 359 5.72 12.79 -20.91
CA SER A 359 6.94 12.63 -20.10
C SER A 359 7.48 11.21 -20.17
N PRO A 360 8.81 11.00 -20.21
CA PRO A 360 9.40 9.67 -20.16
C PRO A 360 9.11 8.92 -18.85
N HIS A 361 8.71 9.64 -17.80
CA HIS A 361 8.31 9.03 -16.52
C HIS A 361 6.80 8.79 -16.42
N PHE A 362 6.02 9.16 -17.44
CA PHE A 362 4.61 8.86 -17.51
C PHE A 362 4.41 7.43 -18.01
N SER A 363 3.45 6.72 -17.41
CA SER A 363 3.23 5.29 -17.69
C SER A 363 1.75 5.01 -17.85
N ILE A 364 1.42 3.84 -18.38
CA ILE A 364 0.03 3.41 -18.53
C ILE A 364 -0.70 3.38 -17.16
N LYS A 365 0.03 3.07 -16.09
CA LYS A 365 -0.46 3.11 -14.71
C LYS A 365 -0.84 4.53 -14.29
N HIS A 366 -0.03 5.53 -14.65
CA HIS A 366 -0.34 6.93 -14.37
C HIS A 366 -1.61 7.39 -15.08
N LEU A 367 -1.79 6.97 -16.34
CA LEU A 367 -3.01 7.25 -17.10
C LEU A 367 -4.25 6.68 -16.41
N TYR A 368 -4.28 5.37 -16.16
CA TYR A 368 -5.44 4.72 -15.53
C TYR A 368 -5.70 5.26 -14.12
N MET A 369 -4.65 5.40 -13.31
CA MET A 369 -4.77 5.94 -11.96
C MET A 369 -5.34 7.37 -12.02
N GLY A 370 -4.77 8.25 -12.85
CA GLY A 370 -5.22 9.63 -13.01
C GLY A 370 -6.68 9.73 -13.45
N CYS A 371 -7.05 8.98 -14.49
CA CYS A 371 -8.44 8.94 -14.99
C CYS A 371 -9.42 8.51 -13.89
N SER A 372 -9.04 7.53 -13.06
CA SER A 372 -9.88 7.03 -11.97
C SER A 372 -10.01 7.98 -10.76
N ARG A 373 -9.31 9.12 -10.74
CA ARG A 373 -9.40 10.09 -9.63
C ARG A 373 -10.58 11.05 -9.79
N ALA A 374 -11.02 11.31 -11.02
CA ALA A 374 -12.15 12.19 -11.29
C ALA A 374 -13.46 11.49 -10.91
N THR A 375 -14.43 12.24 -10.38
CA THR A 375 -15.75 11.71 -10.02
C THR A 375 -16.65 11.42 -11.23
N ASN A 376 -16.34 12.02 -12.38
CA ASN A 376 -17.09 11.86 -13.62
C ASN A 376 -16.15 12.06 -14.82
N SER A 377 -16.36 11.30 -15.90
CA SER A 377 -15.61 11.44 -17.15
C SER A 377 -15.68 12.83 -17.77
N GLU A 378 -16.81 13.53 -17.62
CA GLU A 378 -17.03 14.87 -18.17
C GLU A 378 -16.17 15.95 -17.49
N LEU A 379 -15.66 15.64 -16.29
CA LEU A 379 -14.78 16.49 -15.51
C LEU A 379 -13.29 16.21 -15.76
N LEU A 380 -12.97 15.20 -16.57
CA LEU A 380 -11.61 14.80 -16.86
C LEU A 380 -11.14 15.42 -18.19
N SER A 381 -9.92 15.93 -18.20
CA SER A 381 -9.20 16.24 -19.44
C SER A 381 -7.80 15.64 -19.42
N VAL A 382 -7.38 15.09 -20.55
CA VAL A 382 -6.02 14.59 -20.76
C VAL A 382 -5.30 15.54 -21.70
N LEU A 383 -4.21 16.14 -21.22
CA LEU A 383 -3.49 17.22 -21.91
C LEU A 383 -2.22 16.74 -22.57
#